data_AF-A0A367LUF4-F1
#
_entry.id   AF-A0A367LUF4-F1
#
_cell.length_a   1.000
_cell.length_b   1.000
_cell.length_c   1.000
_cell.angle_alpha   90.00
_cell.angle_beta   90.00
_cell.angle_gamma   90.00
#
_symmetry.space_group_name_H-M   'P 1'
#
loop_
_entity.id
_entity.type
_entity.pdbx_description
1 polymer ?
#
loop_
_entity_poly.entity_id
_entity_poly.type
_entity_poly.pdbx_seq_one_letter_code
_entity_poly.pdbx_strand_id
1 'polypeptide(L)'
;ATGQAQARDRESLYWLNIYEIPPQATAEAAGRPRLTVTLRTQMKVLYRPHGLHPHAEDAAAELGFALRDETLRVDNPTPYFVSLAGLALEIGET
;
A
#
# COMPACT_ATOMS: atom_id res chain seq x y z
N ALA A 1 -8.52 15.39 -14.45
CA ALA A 1 -7.28 16.19 -14.49
C ALA A 1 -7.03 16.71 -13.07
N THR A 2 -6.12 16.11 -12.32
CA THR A 2 -5.81 16.56 -10.94
C THR A 2 -4.74 17.65 -11.01
N GLY A 3 -5.19 18.91 -10.98
CA GLY A 3 -4.34 20.11 -10.99
C GLY A 3 -3.79 20.51 -9.63
N GLN A 4 -3.50 19.57 -8.72
CA GLN A 4 -2.84 19.88 -7.46
C GLN A 4 -1.32 19.81 -7.62
N ALA A 5 -0.62 20.83 -7.09
CA ALA A 5 0.83 20.84 -7.04
C ALA A 5 1.31 19.63 -6.25
N GLN A 6 2.07 18.75 -6.91
CA GLN A 6 2.58 17.54 -6.28
C GLN A 6 3.81 17.87 -5.42
N ALA A 7 3.99 17.12 -4.33
CA ALA A 7 5.22 17.17 -3.55
C ALA A 7 6.40 16.86 -4.48
N ARG A 8 7.48 17.63 -4.36
CA ARG A 8 8.70 17.46 -5.18
C ARG A 8 9.83 16.82 -4.40
N ASP A 9 9.69 16.73 -3.09
CA ASP A 9 10.66 16.26 -2.12
C ASP A 9 10.35 14.84 -1.60
N ARG A 10 9.19 14.27 -1.95
CA ARG A 10 8.76 12.93 -1.51
C ARG A 10 7.76 12.27 -2.44
N GLU A 11 7.60 10.97 -2.29
CA GLU A 11 6.53 10.23 -2.96
C GLU A 11 5.15 10.69 -2.49
N SER A 12 4.18 10.59 -3.39
CA SER A 12 2.76 10.78 -3.08
C SER A 12 2.01 9.46 -3.26
N LEU A 13 1.24 9.06 -2.25
CA LEU A 13 0.44 7.84 -2.28
C LEU A 13 -0.97 8.12 -2.80
N TYR A 14 -1.34 7.41 -3.87
CA TYR A 14 -2.69 7.35 -4.40
C TYR A 14 -3.20 5.91 -4.36
N TRP A 15 -4.51 5.74 -4.49
CA TRP A 15 -5.16 4.44 -4.56
C TRP A 15 -5.87 4.27 -5.91
N LEU A 16 -5.43 3.29 -6.69
CA LEU A 16 -6.16 2.81 -7.84
C LEU A 16 -7.25 1.86 -7.35
N ASN A 17 -8.50 2.17 -7.68
CA ASN A 17 -9.65 1.34 -7.35
C ASN A 17 -10.23 0.77 -8.65
N ILE A 18 -10.24 -0.56 -8.76
CA ILE A 18 -10.82 -1.29 -9.88
C ILE A 18 -12.02 -2.06 -9.36
N TYR A 19 -13.18 -1.81 -9.97
CA TYR A 19 -14.45 -2.44 -9.61
C TYR A 19 -14.92 -3.28 -10.79
N GLU A 20 -15.09 -4.58 -10.56
CA GLU A 20 -15.69 -5.47 -11.54
C GLU A 20 -17.22 -5.30 -11.53
N ILE A 21 -17.81 -5.16 -12.72
CA ILE A 21 -19.26 -5.13 -12.88
C ILE A 21 -19.72 -6.56 -13.17
N PRO A 22 -20.53 -7.18 -12.30
CA PRO A 22 -20.97 -8.55 -12.51
C PRO A 22 -21.92 -8.64 -13.72
N PRO A 23 -21.87 -9.74 -14.48
CA PRO A 23 -22.79 -9.97 -15.58
C PRO A 23 -24.23 -10.13 -15.07
N GLN A 24 -25.19 -9.54 -15.78
CA GLN A 24 -26.61 -9.69 -15.48
C GLN A 24 -27.05 -11.16 -15.66
N ALA A 25 -28.07 -11.58 -14.89
CA ALA A 25 -28.61 -12.92 -15.02
C ALA A 25 -29.30 -13.11 -16.37
N THR A 26 -29.00 -14.22 -17.06
CA THR A 26 -29.76 -14.65 -18.24
C THR A 26 -31.14 -15.16 -17.81
N ALA A 27 -32.12 -15.12 -18.71
CA ALA A 27 -33.49 -15.56 -18.43
C ALA A 27 -33.56 -17.03 -17.93
N GLU A 28 -32.62 -17.88 -18.35
CA GLU A 28 -32.50 -19.28 -17.94
C GLU A 28 -32.06 -19.47 -16.48
N ALA A 29 -31.43 -18.44 -15.89
CA ALA A 29 -31.01 -18.42 -14.49
C ALA A 29 -32.08 -17.83 -13.54
N ALA A 30 -33.21 -17.36 -14.07
CA ALA A 30 -34.29 -16.81 -13.26
C ALA A 30 -34.92 -17.91 -12.38
N GLY A 31 -34.97 -17.68 -11.07
CA GLY A 31 -35.62 -18.58 -10.09
C GLY A 31 -34.72 -19.63 -9.43
N ARG A 32 -33.40 -19.64 -9.71
CA ARG A 32 -32.43 -20.49 -8.99
C ARG A 32 -31.61 -19.69 -7.97
N PRO A 33 -31.24 -20.26 -6.81
CA PRO A 33 -30.31 -19.62 -5.89
C PRO A 33 -28.97 -19.36 -6.59
N ARG A 34 -28.47 -18.13 -6.53
CA ARG A 34 -27.20 -17.73 -7.15
C ARG A 34 -26.34 -16.96 -6.16
N LEU A 35 -25.06 -17.33 -6.09
CA LEU A 35 -24.02 -16.53 -5.46
C LEU A 35 -23.24 -15.81 -6.57
N THR A 36 -23.19 -14.49 -6.50
CA THR A 36 -22.37 -13.67 -7.41
C THR A 36 -21.16 -13.19 -6.63
N VAL A 37 -19.98 -13.55 -7.10
CA VAL A 37 -18.71 -13.03 -6.59
C VAL A 37 -18.28 -11.88 -7.51
N THR A 38 -17.96 -10.74 -6.92
CA THR A 38 -17.42 -9.57 -7.63
C THR A 38 -16.06 -9.24 -7.05
N LEU A 39 -15.11 -8.89 -7.91
CA LEU A 39 -13.80 -8.48 -7.47
C LEU A 39 -13.73 -6.96 -7.27
N ARG A 40 -13.23 -6.55 -6.11
CA ARG A 40 -12.75 -5.20 -5.86
C ARG A 40 -11.25 -5.27 -5.65
N THR A 41 -10.49 -4.65 -6.53
CA THR A 41 -9.03 -4.56 -6.41
C THR A 41 -8.64 -3.13 -6.08
N GLN A 42 -7.94 -2.95 -4.95
CA GLN A 42 -7.38 -1.67 -4.54
C GLN A 42 -5.87 -1.79 -4.49
N MET A 43 -5.18 -0.93 -5.26
CA MET A 43 -3.72 -0.96 -5.40
C MET A 43 -3.13 0.41 -5.05
N LYS A 44 -2.01 0.41 -4.33
CA LYS A 44 -1.23 1.63 -4.11
C LYS A 44 -0.60 2.06 -5.43
N VAL A 45 -0.71 3.33 -5.77
CA VAL A 45 0.02 3.97 -6.86
C VAL A 45 0.90 5.05 -6.24
N LEU A 46 2.21 4.87 -6.33
CA LEU A 46 3.20 5.80 -5.79
C LEU A 46 3.66 6.72 -6.91
N TYR A 47 3.35 8.01 -6.80
CA TYR A 47 3.95 9.00 -7.68
C TYR A 47 5.31 9.39 -7.11
N ARG A 48 6.35 9.27 -7.94
CA ARG A 48 7.74 9.54 -7.57
C ARG A 48 8.28 10.71 -8.38
N PRO A 49 8.54 11.88 -7.75
CA PRO A 49 9.31 12.95 -8.36
C PRO A 49 10.70 12.49 -8.79
N HIS A 50 11.24 13.07 -9.86
CA HIS A 50 12.61 12.80 -10.29
C HIS A 50 13.62 13.44 -9.32
N GLY A 51 14.77 12.78 -9.11
CA GLY A 51 15.89 13.34 -8.35
C GLY A 51 15.75 13.22 -6.82
N LEU A 52 14.88 12.33 -6.33
CA LEU A 52 14.89 11.93 -4.93
C LEU A 52 16.16 11.12 -4.63
N HIS A 53 16.73 11.37 -3.45
CA HIS A 53 17.90 10.69 -2.92
C HIS A 53 17.61 10.32 -1.46
N PRO A 54 18.13 9.20 -0.94
CA PRO A 54 18.91 8.13 -1.60
C PRO A 54 18.06 7.34 -2.60
N HIS A 55 18.57 6.25 -3.22
CA HIS A 55 17.74 5.47 -4.15
C HIS A 55 16.62 4.72 -3.42
N ALA A 56 15.53 4.41 -4.13
CA ALA A 56 14.33 3.84 -3.51
C ALA A 56 14.58 2.42 -2.94
N GLU A 57 15.47 1.67 -3.58
CA GLU A 57 15.95 0.36 -3.14
C GLU A 57 16.64 0.39 -1.77
N ASP A 58 17.27 1.51 -1.41
CA ASP A 58 17.99 1.67 -0.14
C ASP A 58 17.05 2.04 1.01
N ALA A 59 15.84 2.55 0.71
CA ALA A 59 14.94 3.14 1.68
C ALA A 59 14.54 2.20 2.83
N ALA A 60 14.41 0.89 2.54
CA ALA A 60 14.07 -0.10 3.55
C ALA A 60 15.20 -0.31 4.58
N ALA A 61 16.46 -0.19 4.15
CA ALA A 61 17.62 -0.36 5.03
C ALA A 61 17.82 0.85 5.97
N GLU A 62 17.27 2.01 5.62
CA GLU A 62 17.37 3.24 6.42
C GLU A 62 16.26 3.40 7.47
N LEU A 63 15.34 2.42 7.56
CA LEU A 63 14.32 2.44 8.59
C LEU A 63 14.93 2.35 9.99
N GLY A 64 14.56 3.29 10.86
CA GLY A 64 14.92 3.28 12.26
C GLY A 64 13.88 2.51 13.07
N PHE A 65 14.34 1.65 13.99
CA PHE A 65 13.47 0.87 14.87
C PHE A 65 13.80 1.18 16.33
N ALA A 66 12.78 1.49 17.12
CA ALA A 66 12.94 1.75 18.55
C ALA A 66 11.79 1.13 19.35
N LEU A 67 12.10 0.26 20.31
CA LEU A 67 11.13 -0.30 21.25
C LEU A 67 11.05 0.60 22.49
N ARG A 68 9.85 1.10 22.82
CA ARG A 68 9.60 1.88 24.05
C ARG A 68 8.28 1.43 24.66
N ASP A 69 8.30 1.08 25.95
CA ASP A 69 7.10 0.68 26.68
C ASP A 69 6.24 -0.34 25.89
N GLU A 70 6.91 -1.40 25.40
CA GLU A 70 6.31 -2.48 24.58
C GLU A 70 5.77 -2.04 23.20
N THR A 71 5.95 -0.78 22.81
CA THR A 71 5.57 -0.26 21.48
C THR A 71 6.79 -0.16 20.59
N LEU A 72 6.76 -0.86 19.44
CA LEU A 72 7.76 -0.68 18.40
C LEU A 72 7.42 0.54 17.55
N ARG A 73 8.27 1.56 17.61
CA ARG A 73 8.26 2.71 16.70
C ARG A 73 9.16 2.40 15.50
N VAL A 74 8.60 2.58 14.30
CA VAL A 74 9.35 2.53 13.03
C VAL A 74 9.38 3.94 12.45
N ASP A 75 10.57 4.50 12.35
CA ASP A 75 10.82 5.81 11.75
C ASP A 75 11.34 5.61 10.32
N ASN A 76 10.65 6.21 9.35
CA ASN A 76 11.08 6.25 7.96
C ASN A 76 11.61 7.64 7.63
N PRO A 77 12.95 7.85 7.62
CA PRO A 77 13.53 9.15 7.30
C PRO A 77 13.55 9.45 5.79
N THR A 78 13.22 8.47 4.95
CA THR A 78 13.38 8.55 3.49
C THR A 78 12.16 9.19 2.81
N PRO A 79 12.31 9.71 1.58
CA PRO A 79 11.20 10.28 0.83
C PRO A 79 10.26 9.22 0.21
N TYR A 80 10.41 7.93 0.53
CA TYR A 80 9.72 6.82 -0.11
C TYR A 80 8.72 6.12 0.83
N PHE A 81 7.65 5.57 0.28
CA PHE A 81 6.77 4.67 1.04
C PHE A 81 7.36 3.26 1.10
N VAL A 82 7.72 2.79 2.30
CA VAL A 82 8.13 1.39 2.53
C VAL A 82 6.92 0.59 3.01
N SER A 83 6.64 -0.54 2.35
CA SER A 83 5.59 -1.48 2.78
C SER A 83 6.25 -2.69 3.44
N LEU A 84 6.06 -2.85 4.74
CA LEU A 84 6.57 -3.99 5.51
C LEU A 84 5.67 -5.20 5.27
N ALA A 85 6.23 -6.25 4.65
CA ALA A 85 5.50 -7.51 4.40
C ALA A 85 5.39 -8.39 5.66
N GLY A 86 6.35 -8.25 6.57
CA GLY A 86 6.40 -8.95 7.84
C GLY A 86 7.42 -8.30 8.76
N LEU A 87 7.27 -8.54 10.05
CA LEU A 87 8.15 -8.04 11.09
C LEU A 87 8.23 -9.12 12.18
N ALA A 88 9.45 -9.42 12.63
CA ALA A 88 9.72 -10.29 13.75
C ALA A 88 10.58 -9.53 14.77
N LEU A 89 10.23 -9.67 16.04
CA LEU A 89 11.02 -9.15 17.16
C LEU A 89 11.51 -10.34 17.97
N GLU A 90 12.82 -10.51 18.02
CA GLU A 90 13.46 -11.53 18.86
C GLU A 90 14.00 -10.84 20.11
N ILE A 91 13.41 -11.16 21.26
CA ILE A 91 13.94 -10.75 22.56
C ILE A 91 14.89 -11.88 22.98
N GLY A 92 16.19 -11.62 22.95
CA GLY A 92 17.17 -12.59 23.44
C GLY A 92 16.92 -12.90 24.92
N GLU A 93 16.92 -14.18 25.28
CA GLU A 93 16.99 -14.59 26.68
C GLU A 93 18.32 -14.07 27.26
N THR A 94 18.25 -13.42 28.42
CA THR A 94 19.44 -12.95 29.15
C THR A 94 20.13 -14.12 29.83
#